data_AF-A0AAN0M9L8-F1
#
_entry.id   AF-A0AAN0M9L8-F1
#
_cell.length_a   1.000
_cell.length_b   1.000
_cell.length_c   1.000
_cell.angle_alpha   90.00
_cell.angle_beta   90.00
_cell.angle_gamma   90.00
#
_symmetry.space_group_name_H-M   'P 1'
#
loop_
_entity.id
_entity.type
_entity.pdbx_description
1 polymer ?
#
loop_
_entity_poly.entity_id
_entity_poly.type
_entity_poly.pdbx_seq_one_letter_code
_entity_poly.pdbx_strand_id
1 'polypeptide(L)'
;MDAYGQDGDRRDTFSQSGYISAKFFVEALLELDASSIDRASVSAAIRGITNAEFDLLCAPYYVGDADRHMPNHAGRMVSYTGGAFEVVRDCYDIESSYLDPIRAQEAALGITQ
;
A
#
# COMPACT_ATOMS: atom_id res chain seq x y z
N MET A 1 -2.07 -0.30 18.84
CA MET A 1 -1.69 0.82 19.73
C MET A 1 -1.92 0.51 21.20
N ASP A 2 -2.91 -0.30 21.58
CA ASP A 2 -3.17 -0.58 23.02
C ASP A 2 -1.99 -1.18 23.78
N ALA A 3 -1.15 -1.98 23.11
CA ALA A 3 0.01 -2.62 23.74
C ALA A 3 1.33 -1.84 23.64
N TYR A 4 1.49 -1.00 22.61
CA TYR A 4 2.80 -0.42 22.24
C TYR A 4 2.73 1.07 21.83
N GLY A 5 1.56 1.68 21.81
CA GLY A 5 1.38 3.10 21.51
C GLY A 5 1.53 3.96 22.78
N GLN A 6 1.83 5.24 22.58
CA GLN A 6 1.87 6.24 23.64
C GLN A 6 0.52 6.94 23.80
N ASP A 7 0.32 7.62 24.94
CA ASP A 7 -0.85 8.46 25.13
C ASP A 7 -0.87 9.58 24.07
N GLY A 8 -2.01 9.72 23.40
CA GLY A 8 -2.19 10.71 22.32
C GLY A 8 -1.89 10.18 20.92
N ASP A 9 -1.31 8.98 20.80
CA ASP A 9 -1.14 8.31 19.53
C ASP A 9 -2.50 8.01 18.88
N ARG A 10 -2.68 8.46 17.64
CA ARG A 10 -3.96 8.37 16.94
C ARG A 10 -4.01 7.13 16.05
N ARG A 11 -5.12 6.39 16.15
CA ARG A 11 -5.54 5.38 15.17
C ARG A 11 -6.23 6.08 14.00
N ASP A 12 -5.42 6.63 13.12
CA ASP A 12 -5.89 7.25 11.89
C ASP A 12 -5.36 6.52 10.65
N THR A 13 -5.77 7.00 9.48
CA THR A 13 -5.38 6.41 8.20
C THR A 13 -3.86 6.45 7.99
N PHE A 14 -3.15 7.45 8.53
CA PHE A 14 -1.68 7.51 8.41
C PHE A 14 -1.00 6.44 9.25
N SER A 15 -1.46 6.23 10.49
CA SER A 15 -0.96 5.15 11.34
C SER A 15 -1.18 3.76 10.70
N GLN A 16 -2.32 3.57 10.05
CA GLN A 16 -2.66 2.33 9.33
C GLN A 16 -1.78 2.15 8.09
N SER A 17 -1.65 3.18 7.24
CA SER A 17 -0.79 3.12 6.05
C SER A 17 0.68 2.88 6.41
N GLY A 18 1.18 3.51 7.47
CA GLY A 18 2.53 3.29 7.98
C GLY A 18 2.76 1.84 8.41
N TYR A 19 1.80 1.25 9.12
CA TYR A 19 1.86 -0.16 9.50
C TYR A 19 1.88 -1.10 8.28
N ILE A 20 0.99 -0.90 7.31
CA ILE A 20 0.91 -1.72 6.09
C ILE A 20 2.22 -1.63 5.30
N SER A 21 2.75 -0.42 5.10
CA SER A 21 4.02 -0.22 4.39
C SER A 21 5.18 -0.93 5.10
N ALA A 22 5.27 -0.81 6.44
CA ALA A 22 6.28 -1.49 7.22
C ALA A 22 6.13 -3.01 7.17
N LYS A 23 4.90 -3.53 7.18
CA LYS A 23 4.61 -4.97 7.05
C LYS A 23 5.14 -5.51 5.72
N PHE A 24 4.77 -4.91 4.59
CA PHE A 24 5.23 -5.37 3.28
C PHE A 24 6.75 -5.24 3.12
N PHE A 25 7.35 -4.18 3.64
CA PHE A 25 8.80 -4.03 3.68
C PHE A 25 9.47 -5.16 4.47
N VAL A 26 8.98 -5.45 5.68
CA VAL A 26 9.53 -6.53 6.51
C VAL A 26 9.34 -7.89 5.85
N GLU A 27 8.19 -8.16 5.25
CA GLU A 27 7.93 -9.40 4.51
C GLU A 27 8.91 -9.57 3.35
N ALA A 28 9.13 -8.53 2.54
CA ALA A 28 10.12 -8.57 1.46
C ALA A 28 11.55 -8.80 1.95
N LEU A 29 11.92 -8.25 3.12
CA LEU A 29 13.25 -8.44 3.71
C LEU A 29 13.43 -9.83 4.32
N LEU A 30 12.36 -10.43 4.86
CA LEU A 30 12.41 -11.77 5.45
C LEU A 30 12.64 -12.87 4.40
N GLU A 31 12.40 -12.59 3.13
CA GLU A 31 12.70 -13.50 2.01
C GLU A 31 14.19 -13.47 1.60
N LEU A 32 14.96 -12.45 2.03
CA LEU A 32 16.37 -12.33 1.72
C LEU A 32 17.23 -13.21 2.62
N ASP A 33 18.36 -13.69 2.09
CA ASP A 33 19.41 -14.26 2.93
C ASP A 33 20.01 -13.14 3.81
N ALA A 34 20.04 -13.35 5.13
CA ALA A 34 20.52 -12.35 6.09
C ALA A 34 21.95 -11.86 5.80
N SER A 35 22.82 -12.71 5.23
CA SER A 35 24.19 -12.34 4.87
C SER A 35 24.28 -11.48 3.61
N SER A 36 23.19 -11.42 2.83
CA SER A 36 23.10 -10.65 1.59
C SER A 36 22.44 -9.28 1.75
N ILE A 37 21.93 -8.95 2.94
CA ILE A 37 21.20 -7.69 3.20
C ILE A 37 22.14 -6.50 3.07
N ASP A 38 21.93 -5.75 2.00
CA ASP A 38 22.59 -4.49 1.69
C ASP A 38 21.61 -3.55 0.97
N ARG A 39 22.07 -2.36 0.59
CA ARG A 39 21.20 -1.38 -0.10
C ARG A 39 20.66 -1.91 -1.43
N ALA A 40 21.45 -2.67 -2.18
CA ALA A 40 21.10 -3.12 -3.51
C ALA A 40 20.05 -4.23 -3.47
N SER A 41 20.29 -5.27 -2.65
CA SER A 41 19.37 -6.37 -2.39
C SER A 41 18.04 -5.88 -1.80
N VAL A 42 18.07 -4.95 -0.84
CA VAL A 42 16.85 -4.35 -0.27
C VAL A 42 16.08 -3.55 -1.32
N SER A 43 16.76 -2.76 -2.15
CA SER A 43 16.09 -2.00 -3.22
C SER A 43 15.45 -2.94 -4.25
N ALA A 44 16.13 -4.05 -4.58
CA ALA A 44 15.60 -5.07 -5.48
C ALA A 44 14.38 -5.79 -4.87
N ALA A 45 14.45 -6.16 -3.59
CA ALA A 45 13.35 -6.79 -2.86
C ALA A 45 12.11 -5.89 -2.83
N ILE A 46 12.28 -4.60 -2.47
CA ILE A 46 11.17 -3.63 -2.44
C ILE A 46 10.53 -3.49 -3.83
N ARG A 47 11.34 -3.38 -4.90
CA ARG A 47 10.81 -3.30 -6.27
C ARG A 47 10.08 -4.57 -6.70
N GLY A 48 10.46 -5.72 -6.15
CA GLY A 48 9.83 -7.01 -6.38
C GLY A 48 8.48 -7.20 -5.70
N ILE A 49 8.06 -6.29 -4.81
CA ILE A 49 6.74 -6.34 -4.18
C ILE A 49 5.67 -6.16 -5.25
N THR A 50 4.91 -7.23 -5.48
CA THR A 50 3.77 -7.29 -6.41
C THR A 50 2.66 -8.10 -5.76
N ASN A 51 1.41 -7.76 -6.07
CA ASN A 51 0.22 -8.46 -5.59
C ASN A 51 0.14 -8.59 -4.05
N ALA A 52 0.65 -7.61 -3.30
CA ALA A 52 0.64 -7.65 -1.85
C ALA A 52 -0.74 -7.26 -1.31
N GLU A 53 -1.40 -8.18 -0.60
CA GLU A 53 -2.77 -7.99 -0.11
C GLU A 53 -2.81 -7.68 1.39
N PHE A 54 -3.78 -6.85 1.77
CA PHE A 54 -4.10 -6.59 3.17
C PHE A 54 -5.56 -6.15 3.28
N ASP A 55 -6.25 -6.48 4.37
CA ASP A 55 -7.69 -6.25 4.55
C ASP A 55 -8.12 -4.78 4.47
N LEU A 56 -7.23 -3.86 4.85
CA LEU A 56 -7.46 -2.41 4.75
C LEU A 56 -7.29 -1.87 3.32
N LEU A 57 -6.68 -2.63 2.39
CA LEU A 57 -6.52 -2.23 1.00
C LEU A 57 -7.72 -2.68 0.15
N CYS A 58 -7.99 -1.95 -0.93
CA CYS A 58 -9.07 -2.26 -1.86
C CYS A 58 -8.61 -2.95 -3.15
N ALA A 59 -7.31 -2.91 -3.42
CA ALA A 59 -6.65 -3.60 -4.51
C ALA A 59 -5.24 -4.03 -4.04
N PRO A 60 -4.62 -5.02 -4.70
CA PRO A 60 -3.28 -5.46 -4.36
C PRO A 60 -2.25 -4.34 -4.52
N TYR A 61 -1.36 -4.20 -3.53
CA TYR A 61 -0.28 -3.22 -3.55
C TYR A 61 0.92 -3.71 -4.36
N TYR A 62 1.61 -2.78 -5.00
CA TYR A 62 2.87 -3.06 -5.71
C TYR A 62 3.90 -1.92 -5.53
N VAL A 63 5.15 -2.15 -5.92
CA VAL A 63 6.12 -1.05 -6.13
C VAL A 63 6.56 -1.03 -7.58
N GLY A 64 7.30 -2.03 -8.06
CA GLY A 64 7.71 -2.11 -9.46
C GLY A 64 8.64 -0.98 -9.93
N ASP A 65 9.16 -1.12 -11.15
CA ASP A 65 10.03 -0.12 -11.78
C ASP A 65 9.20 0.87 -12.60
N ALA A 66 9.28 2.15 -12.24
CA ALA A 66 8.40 3.17 -12.78
C ALA A 66 8.87 4.61 -12.51
N ASP A 67 8.53 5.52 -13.42
CA ASP A 67 8.73 6.96 -13.24
C ASP A 67 7.69 7.59 -12.29
N ARG A 68 6.52 6.96 -12.15
CA ARG A 68 5.44 7.37 -11.24
C ARG A 68 4.81 6.16 -10.55
N HIS A 69 4.49 6.35 -9.26
CA HIS A 69 3.88 5.33 -8.43
C HIS A 69 2.56 5.82 -7.84
N MET A 70 1.46 5.15 -8.20
CA MET A 70 0.20 5.17 -7.45
C MET A 70 -0.21 3.72 -7.16
N PRO A 71 0.55 3.07 -6.26
CA PRO A 71 0.57 1.61 -6.10
C PRO A 71 -0.71 1.01 -5.52
N ASN A 72 -1.63 1.87 -5.10
CA ASN A 72 -3.01 1.53 -4.81
C ASN A 72 -3.82 2.77 -5.15
N HIS A 73 -4.64 2.67 -6.19
CA HIS A 73 -5.56 3.71 -6.62
C HIS A 73 -7.04 3.30 -6.42
N ALA A 74 -7.27 2.20 -5.71
CA ALA A 74 -8.59 1.79 -5.22
C ALA A 74 -8.79 2.21 -3.76
N GLY A 75 -10.00 2.62 -3.41
CA GLY A 75 -10.29 3.12 -2.06
C GLY A 75 -11.74 3.00 -1.67
N ARG A 76 -12.03 3.38 -0.42
CA ARG A 76 -13.38 3.54 0.13
C ARG A 76 -13.68 5.02 0.29
N MET A 77 -14.93 5.42 0.07
CA MET A 77 -15.40 6.74 0.50
C MET A 77 -16.07 6.62 1.85
N VAL A 78 -15.68 7.51 2.76
CA VAL A 78 -16.28 7.64 4.08
C VAL A 78 -16.81 9.06 4.28
N SER A 79 -17.89 9.16 5.04
CA SER A 79 -18.40 10.42 5.59
C SER A 79 -18.11 10.45 7.09
N TYR A 80 -17.84 11.63 7.65
CA TYR A 80 -17.69 11.79 9.10
C TYR A 80 -18.97 12.36 9.70
N THR A 81 -19.74 11.52 10.38
CA THR A 81 -21.06 11.82 10.92
C THR A 81 -21.16 11.27 12.35
N GLY A 82 -21.74 12.05 13.26
CA GLY A 82 -21.96 11.58 14.65
C GLY A 82 -20.69 11.19 15.42
N GLY A 83 -19.52 11.70 15.03
CA GLY A 83 -18.24 11.37 15.68
C GLY A 83 -17.55 10.10 15.14
N ALA A 84 -18.13 9.46 14.13
CA ALA A 84 -17.61 8.24 13.50
C ALA A 84 -17.46 8.39 11.98
N PHE A 85 -16.67 7.51 11.37
CA PHE A 85 -16.64 7.36 9.92
C PHE A 85 -17.67 6.34 9.48
N GLU A 86 -18.54 6.73 8.55
CA GLU A 86 -19.51 5.87 7.88
C GLU A 86 -19.07 5.62 6.45
N VAL A 87 -19.01 4.37 6.01
CA VAL A 87 -18.70 4.02 4.62
C VAL A 87 -19.89 4.42 3.76
N VAL A 88 -19.66 5.34 2.80
CA VAL A 88 -20.67 5.79 1.84
C VAL A 88 -20.46 5.20 0.45
N ARG A 89 -19.27 4.64 0.19
CA ARG A 89 -18.99 3.75 -0.95
C ARG A 89 -17.90 2.77 -0.54
N ASP A 90 -18.19 1.48 -0.71
CA ASP A 90 -17.19 0.42 -0.51
C ASP A 90 -16.14 0.42 -1.64
N CYS A 91 -15.15 -0.47 -1.57
CA CYS A 91 -14.00 -0.50 -2.47
C CYS A 91 -14.36 -0.27 -3.94
N TYR A 92 -13.69 0.71 -4.54
CA TYR A 92 -13.80 1.03 -5.95
C TYR A 92 -12.47 1.56 -6.47
N ASP A 93 -12.20 1.31 -7.74
CA ASP A 93 -11.10 1.96 -8.45
C ASP A 93 -11.48 3.43 -8.74
N ILE A 94 -10.53 4.35 -8.54
CA ILE A 94 -10.69 5.74 -8.91
C ILE A 94 -10.79 5.86 -10.43
N GLU A 95 -11.96 6.27 -10.91
CA GLU A 95 -12.19 6.54 -12.34
C GLU A 95 -11.68 7.94 -12.70
N SER A 96 -10.44 8.02 -13.18
CA SER A 96 -9.84 9.26 -13.68
C SER A 96 -8.87 8.98 -14.82
N SER A 97 -8.88 9.82 -15.86
CA SER A 97 -7.89 9.77 -16.95
C SER A 97 -6.47 10.12 -16.47
N TYR A 98 -6.33 10.70 -15.28
CA TYR A 98 -5.04 10.90 -14.63
C TYR A 98 -4.29 9.58 -14.39
N LEU A 99 -5.03 8.48 -14.23
CA LEU A 99 -4.47 7.15 -14.01
C LEU A 99 -4.16 6.39 -15.31
N ASP A 100 -4.52 6.90 -16.48
CA ASP A 100 -4.26 6.20 -17.75
C ASP A 100 -2.77 5.86 -17.96
N PRO A 101 -1.81 6.76 -17.67
CA PRO A 101 -0.39 6.42 -17.75
C PRO A 101 0.03 5.37 -16.71
N ILE A 102 -0.60 5.37 -15.52
CA ILE A 102 -0.32 4.39 -14.46
C ILE A 102 -0.82 3.01 -14.88
N ARG A 103 -2.06 2.90 -15.37
CA ARG A 103 -2.64 1.65 -15.88
C ARG A 103 -1.85 1.07 -17.05
N ALA A 104 -1.37 1.93 -17.95
CA ALA A 104 -0.52 1.48 -19.05
C ALA A 104 0.83 0.93 -18.55
N GLN A 105 1.40 1.55 -17.52
CA GLN A 105 2.64 1.10 -16.88
C GLN A 105 2.43 -0.20 -16.10
N GLU A 106 1.34 -0.32 -15.33
CA GLU A 106 0.96 -1.56 -14.63
C GLU A 106 0.82 -2.71 -15.61
N ALA A 107 0.11 -2.50 -16.73
CA ALA A 107 -0.02 -3.50 -17.79
C ALA A 107 1.34 -3.92 -18.38
N ALA A 108 2.27 -2.96 -18.57
CA ALA A 108 3.63 -3.25 -19.04
C ALA A 108 4.47 -4.05 -18.01
N LEU A 109 4.18 -3.88 -16.72
CA LEU A 109 4.79 -4.62 -15.61
C LEU A 109 4.08 -5.96 -15.31
N GLY A 110 2.99 -6.27 -16.01
CA GLY A 110 2.17 -7.47 -15.74
C GLY A 110 1.36 -7.39 -14.46
N ILE A 111 1.12 -6.19 -13.95
CA ILE A 111 0.34 -5.92 -12.74
C ILE A 111 -1.13 -5.75 -13.13
N THR A 112 -2.04 -6.38 -12.39
CA THR A 112 -3.48 -6.22 -12.54
C THR A 112 -4.06 -5.83 -11.18
N GLN A 113 -4.59 -4.62 -11.09
CA GLN A 113 -5.35 -4.13 -9.93
C GLN A 113 -6.86 -4.27 -10.14
#